data_AF-A0ABD1J884-F1
#
_entry.id   AF-A0ABD1J884-F1
#
_cell.length_a   1.000
_cell.length_b   1.000
_cell.length_c   1.000
_cell.angle_alpha   90.00
_cell.angle_beta   90.00
_cell.angle_gamma   90.00
#
_symmetry.space_group_name_H-M   'P 1'
#
loop_
_entity.id
_entity.type
_entity.pdbx_description
1 polymer ?
#
loop_
_entity_poly.entity_id
_entity_poly.type
_entity_poly.pdbx_seq_one_letter_code
_entity_poly.pdbx_strand_id
1 'polypeptide(L)'
;MRDWSITSLLIARCQSNNTACLVQQQDFDHRDERTHEALKRGAMALKCIGTVLFELASGAQYRAFSVSAAAAAIQKMTRVRVVDNSALGNTPYHRPPRVIHVYTKNGVGKVGDRVLLAIKGQKKKALIVGHKMPGPTMTPRFDSNNVVLIEDNGNPTGTRIKVPVPTHLRKMEGDYSKLLAIAQKFV
;
A
#
# COMPACT_ATOMS: atom_id res chain seq x y z
N MET A 1 41.27 -46.03 23.22
CA MET A 1 41.72 -46.94 22.15
C MET A 1 40.46 -47.58 21.60
N ARG A 2 39.94 -47.03 20.49
CA ARG A 2 40.04 -47.57 19.13
C ARG A 2 39.41 -48.96 19.04
N ASP A 3 38.31 -49.06 18.28
CA ASP A 3 38.15 -49.96 17.12
C ASP A 3 36.82 -49.60 16.41
N TRP A 4 36.87 -49.21 15.12
CA TRP A 4 36.50 -49.98 13.90
C TRP A 4 34.96 -50.12 13.75
N SER A 5 34.29 -49.80 12.64
CA SER A 5 34.62 -50.09 11.24
C SER A 5 33.97 -49.09 10.26
N ILE A 6 34.61 -49.00 9.10
CA ILE A 6 34.28 -48.23 7.90
C ILE A 6 33.48 -49.14 6.94
N THR A 7 32.87 -48.52 5.91
CA THR A 7 32.28 -49.04 4.64
C THR A 7 30.74 -49.10 4.65
N SER A 8 30.01 -48.63 3.64
CA SER A 8 30.35 -48.23 2.26
C SER A 8 29.10 -47.72 1.49
N LEU A 9 29.32 -46.86 0.49
CA LEU A 9 28.57 -46.72 -0.80
C LEU A 9 27.07 -46.24 -0.66
N LEU A 10 26.40 -45.53 -1.56
CA LEU A 10 26.52 -45.27 -3.00
C LEU A 10 25.52 -44.13 -3.34
N ILE A 11 25.91 -43.20 -4.23
CA ILE A 11 25.15 -42.61 -5.37
C ILE A 11 23.66 -42.22 -5.19
N ALA A 12 23.33 -40.95 -5.48
CA ALA A 12 22.51 -40.54 -6.65
C ALA A 12 22.01 -39.08 -6.53
N ARG A 13 22.24 -38.29 -7.59
CA ARG A 13 21.41 -37.12 -7.94
C ARG A 13 20.03 -37.61 -8.41
N CYS A 14 18.95 -36.89 -8.13
CA CYS A 14 17.82 -36.81 -9.06
C CYS A 14 16.91 -35.59 -8.79
N GLN A 15 16.44 -34.98 -9.88
CA GLN A 15 15.58 -33.80 -9.98
C GLN A 15 14.08 -34.16 -9.89
N SER A 16 13.26 -33.10 -9.92
CA SER A 16 11.82 -33.08 -10.28
C SER A 16 10.86 -33.40 -9.11
N ASN A 17 9.63 -32.92 -9.03
CA ASN A 17 8.85 -31.89 -9.71
C ASN A 17 7.59 -31.68 -8.85
N ASN A 18 6.88 -30.58 -9.10
CA ASN A 18 5.51 -30.26 -8.67
C ASN A 18 4.57 -31.46 -8.39
N THR A 19 3.75 -31.41 -7.34
CA THR A 19 2.28 -31.18 -7.40
C THR A 19 1.58 -31.50 -6.06
N ALA A 20 0.55 -30.69 -5.79
CA ALA A 20 -0.64 -30.85 -4.94
C ALA A 20 -0.82 -32.10 -4.04
N CYS A 21 -1.15 -31.85 -2.77
CA CYS A 21 -1.83 -32.79 -1.88
C CYS A 21 -3.30 -32.38 -1.69
N LEU A 22 -4.20 -33.26 -2.13
CA LEU A 22 -5.65 -33.25 -1.93
C LEU A 22 -5.99 -34.68 -1.50
N VAL A 23 -6.43 -34.89 -0.26
CA VAL A 23 -6.83 -36.17 0.37
C VAL A 23 -7.66 -35.75 1.62
N GLN A 24 -8.85 -36.24 2.01
CA GLN A 24 -9.64 -37.51 1.94
C GLN A 24 -11.16 -37.11 2.10
N GLN A 25 -12.19 -37.64 1.40
CA GLN A 25 -12.94 -38.93 1.50
C GLN A 25 -13.53 -39.23 2.91
N GLN A 26 -14.77 -39.69 3.17
CA GLN A 26 -15.75 -40.50 2.41
C GLN A 26 -17.13 -40.59 3.13
N ASP A 27 -18.14 -41.13 2.42
CA ASP A 27 -19.59 -41.30 2.67
C ASP A 27 -20.06 -42.32 3.74
N PHE A 28 -21.32 -42.19 4.24
CA PHE A 28 -22.17 -43.29 4.75
C PHE A 28 -23.68 -42.91 4.80
N ASP A 29 -24.55 -43.91 4.74
CA ASP A 29 -25.86 -44.02 4.04
C ASP A 29 -27.23 -43.69 4.74
N HIS A 30 -28.24 -43.41 3.88
CA HIS A 30 -29.68 -43.84 3.86
C HIS A 30 -30.82 -43.28 4.76
N ARG A 31 -31.99 -43.09 4.08
CA ARG A 31 -33.42 -42.95 4.51
C ARG A 31 -33.87 -41.57 5.04
N ASP A 32 -35.00 -40.94 4.64
CA ASP A 32 -36.30 -41.41 4.11
C ASP A 32 -36.90 -40.46 3.04
N GLU A 33 -37.78 -41.03 2.23
CA GLU A 33 -38.50 -40.44 1.11
C GLU A 33 -39.99 -40.21 1.47
N ARG A 34 -40.63 -39.23 0.79
CA ARG A 34 -42.09 -38.99 0.66
C ARG A 34 -42.83 -38.28 1.80
N THR A 35 -43.39 -37.10 1.50
CA THR A 35 -44.83 -36.92 1.18
C THR A 35 -45.20 -35.42 1.13
N HIS A 36 -46.27 -35.12 0.37
CA HIS A 36 -47.03 -33.87 0.26
C HIS A 36 -46.82 -32.99 -1.00
N GLU A 37 -47.12 -33.60 -2.14
CA GLU A 37 -47.97 -32.96 -3.15
C GLU A 37 -49.46 -33.17 -2.81
N ALA A 38 -50.30 -32.25 -3.30
CA ALA A 38 -51.78 -32.27 -3.37
C ALA A 38 -52.60 -31.82 -2.14
N LEU A 39 -53.01 -30.54 -2.17
CA LEU A 39 -54.39 -30.01 -2.09
C LEU A 39 -54.24 -28.52 -1.75
N LYS A 40 -54.65 -27.57 -2.59
CA LYS A 40 -56.05 -27.21 -2.73
C LYS A 40 -56.32 -26.60 -4.11
N ARG A 41 -57.31 -27.19 -4.76
CA ARG A 41 -58.08 -26.62 -5.86
C ARG A 41 -58.85 -25.39 -5.37
N GLY A 42 -59.01 -24.40 -6.25
CA GLY A 42 -60.21 -23.56 -6.28
C GLY A 42 -60.04 -22.11 -5.86
N ALA A 43 -59.62 -21.26 -6.81
CA ALA A 43 -60.19 -19.92 -6.97
C ALA A 43 -59.93 -19.46 -8.41
N MET A 44 -60.94 -19.65 -9.25
CA MET A 44 -61.07 -19.00 -10.55
C MET A 44 -61.14 -17.48 -10.39
N ALA A 45 -60.62 -16.80 -11.40
CA ALA A 45 -61.02 -15.46 -11.85
C ALA A 45 -60.67 -14.27 -10.94
N LEU A 46 -59.65 -13.51 -11.33
CA LEU A 46 -59.89 -12.15 -11.80
C LEU A 46 -58.80 -11.74 -12.82
N LYS A 47 -59.24 -11.57 -14.07
CA LYS A 47 -58.53 -10.85 -15.12
C LYS A 47 -58.22 -9.43 -14.64
N CYS A 48 -57.00 -8.96 -14.86
CA CYS A 48 -56.77 -7.58 -15.31
C CYS A 48 -55.50 -7.54 -16.16
N ILE A 49 -55.70 -7.01 -17.36
CA ILE A 49 -54.76 -6.80 -18.44
C ILE A 49 -53.65 -5.87 -17.95
N GLY A 50 -52.40 -6.31 -18.06
CA GLY A 50 -51.24 -5.55 -17.62
C GLY A 50 -49.92 -6.13 -18.12
N THR A 51 -49.92 -6.76 -19.29
CA THR A 51 -48.71 -6.82 -20.12
C THR A 51 -48.64 -5.51 -20.90
N VAL A 52 -47.41 -5.06 -21.16
CA VAL A 52 -47.00 -3.82 -21.87
C VAL A 52 -46.78 -2.62 -20.93
N LEU A 53 -45.60 -2.57 -20.30
CA LEU A 53 -44.55 -1.60 -20.62
C LEU A 53 -43.28 -1.87 -19.79
N PHE A 54 -42.66 -3.04 -19.98
CA PHE A 54 -41.30 -3.30 -19.52
C PHE A 54 -40.38 -3.14 -20.72
N GLU A 55 -40.11 -1.90 -21.14
CA GLU A 55 -38.89 -1.57 -21.91
C GLU A 55 -38.78 -0.07 -22.15
N LEU A 56 -37.53 0.40 -22.23
CA LEU A 56 -37.06 1.77 -22.44
C LEU A 56 -36.80 2.63 -21.20
N ALA A 57 -36.22 2.03 -20.15
CA ALA A 57 -35.18 2.75 -19.42
C ALA A 57 -33.88 2.56 -20.20
N SER A 58 -33.65 3.38 -21.23
CA SER A 58 -32.34 3.49 -21.86
C SER A 58 -31.33 3.76 -20.75
N GLY A 59 -30.52 2.76 -20.45
CA GLY A 59 -29.50 2.82 -19.41
C GLY A 59 -28.51 3.92 -19.74
N ALA A 60 -28.80 5.13 -19.26
CA ALA A 60 -27.78 6.12 -19.02
C ALA A 60 -26.90 5.52 -17.93
N GLN A 61 -25.91 4.72 -18.34
CA GLN A 61 -24.73 4.44 -17.55
C GLN A 61 -24.03 5.79 -17.34
N TYR A 62 -24.56 6.60 -16.43
CA TYR A 62 -23.79 7.65 -15.82
C TYR A 62 -22.62 6.90 -15.18
N ARG A 63 -21.42 7.07 -15.74
CA ARG A 63 -20.24 6.56 -15.06
C ARG A 63 -20.14 7.37 -13.78
N ALA A 64 -20.53 6.75 -12.66
CA ALA A 64 -20.30 7.33 -11.35
C ALA A 64 -18.80 7.65 -11.28
N PHE A 65 -18.47 8.94 -11.24
CA PHE A 65 -17.09 9.36 -11.04
C PHE A 65 -16.64 8.74 -9.72
N SER A 66 -15.56 7.95 -9.74
CA SER A 66 -15.00 7.39 -8.52
C SER A 66 -14.45 8.54 -7.68
N VAL A 67 -15.24 9.00 -6.71
CA VAL A 67 -14.83 9.99 -5.72
C VAL A 67 -14.15 9.27 -4.56
N SER A 68 -13.11 8.46 -4.86
CA SER A 68 -12.32 7.85 -3.79
C SER A 68 -11.73 8.96 -2.93
N ALA A 69 -11.88 8.87 -1.60
CA ALA A 69 -11.34 9.86 -0.69
C ALA A 69 -9.85 10.11 -0.97
N ALA A 70 -9.45 11.38 -1.04
CA ALA A 70 -8.06 11.75 -1.31
C ALA A 70 -7.16 11.16 -0.22
N ALA A 71 -6.31 10.20 -0.60
CA ALA A 71 -5.41 9.53 0.33
C ALA A 71 -4.45 10.55 0.96
N ALA A 72 -4.54 10.72 2.29
CA ALA A 72 -3.66 11.62 3.03
C ALA A 72 -2.26 11.05 3.29
N ALA A 73 -2.09 9.74 3.08
CA ALA A 73 -0.84 9.03 3.31
C ALA A 73 0.13 9.19 2.13
N ILE A 74 1.44 9.09 2.41
CA ILE A 74 2.47 9.16 1.37
C ILE A 74 2.63 7.78 0.74
N GLN A 75 2.23 7.67 -0.51
CA GLN A 75 2.34 6.45 -1.32
C GLN A 75 2.80 6.79 -2.74
N LYS A 76 2.89 5.78 -3.62
CA LYS A 76 3.21 6.00 -5.04
C LYS A 76 2.29 7.06 -5.67
N MET A 77 2.83 7.87 -6.56
CA MET A 77 2.17 8.98 -7.25
C MET A 77 1.74 10.18 -6.39
N THR A 78 2.02 10.16 -5.08
CA THR A 78 1.72 11.28 -4.17
C THR A 78 2.57 12.50 -4.51
N ARG A 79 1.92 13.68 -4.56
CA ARG A 79 2.61 14.97 -4.70
C ARG A 79 3.17 15.37 -3.35
N VAL A 80 4.43 15.81 -3.34
CA VAL A 80 5.12 16.22 -2.11
C VAL A 80 5.79 17.58 -2.30
N ARG A 81 5.97 18.27 -1.18
CA ARG A 81 6.69 19.53 -1.10
C ARG A 81 8.10 19.26 -0.62
N VAL A 82 9.08 19.65 -1.43
CA VAL A 82 10.49 19.64 -1.03
C VAL A 82 10.75 20.85 -0.15
N VAL A 83 11.40 20.64 1.00
CA VAL A 83 11.54 21.68 2.02
C VAL A 83 12.98 22.07 2.34
N ASP A 84 13.92 21.50 1.60
CA ASP A 84 15.31 21.93 1.62
C ASP A 84 15.54 23.17 0.75
N ASN A 85 16.71 23.77 0.90
CA ASN A 85 17.22 24.84 0.05
C ASN A 85 18.02 24.32 -1.16
N SER A 86 17.87 23.04 -1.52
CA SER A 86 18.61 22.47 -2.65
C SER A 86 18.21 23.14 -3.96
N ALA A 87 19.15 23.24 -4.91
CA ALA A 87 18.86 23.77 -6.23
C ALA A 87 17.77 22.95 -6.95
N LEU A 88 17.72 21.63 -6.72
CA LEU A 88 16.72 20.75 -7.32
C LEU A 88 15.30 21.00 -6.79
N GLY A 89 15.15 21.29 -5.50
CA GLY A 89 13.85 21.52 -4.87
C GLY A 89 13.27 22.91 -5.13
N ASN A 90 14.12 23.94 -5.22
CA ASN A 90 13.66 25.33 -5.26
C ASN A 90 13.40 25.86 -6.68
N THR A 91 14.03 25.28 -7.69
CA THR A 91 13.80 25.66 -9.08
C THR A 91 12.42 25.23 -9.58
N PRO A 92 11.66 26.11 -10.24
CA PRO A 92 10.35 25.76 -10.78
C PRO A 92 10.47 24.73 -11.91
N TYR A 93 9.46 23.86 -12.02
CA TYR A 93 9.37 22.87 -13.09
C TYR A 93 7.89 22.61 -13.43
N HIS A 94 7.62 22.26 -14.69
CA HIS A 94 6.26 22.09 -15.20
C HIS A 94 5.48 20.93 -14.52
N ARG A 95 6.20 19.94 -13.96
CA ARG A 95 5.63 18.81 -13.21
C ARG A 95 6.05 18.88 -11.74
N PRO A 96 5.11 18.74 -10.78
CA PRO A 96 5.45 18.73 -9.37
C PRO A 96 6.19 17.45 -8.97
N PRO A 97 6.92 17.46 -7.85
CA PRO A 97 7.59 16.27 -7.32
C PRO A 97 6.58 15.16 -7.02
N ARG A 98 6.88 13.93 -7.46
CA ARG A 98 6.03 12.76 -7.17
C ARG A 98 6.83 11.58 -6.68
N VAL A 99 6.28 10.87 -5.69
CA VAL A 99 6.87 9.64 -5.15
C VAL A 99 6.70 8.49 -6.15
N ILE A 100 7.78 7.81 -6.48
CA ILE A 100 7.78 6.61 -7.34
C ILE A 100 7.75 5.35 -6.49
N HIS A 101 8.54 5.31 -5.42
CA HIS A 101 8.73 4.13 -4.59
C HIS A 101 8.83 4.51 -3.12
N VAL A 102 8.24 3.69 -2.25
CA VAL A 102 8.38 3.79 -0.79
C VAL A 102 9.14 2.56 -0.34
N TYR A 103 10.21 2.72 0.45
CA TYR A 103 11.07 1.60 0.85
C TYR A 103 10.46 0.71 1.96
N THR A 104 9.18 0.90 2.27
CA THR A 104 8.41 0.09 3.22
C THR A 104 7.70 -1.07 2.52
N LYS A 105 7.62 -2.25 3.16
CA LYS A 105 6.87 -3.41 2.64
C LYS A 105 5.36 -3.11 2.44
N ASN A 106 4.79 -2.26 3.30
CA ASN A 106 3.37 -1.91 3.26
C ASN A 106 3.00 -0.94 2.12
N GLY A 107 3.99 -0.35 1.44
CA GLY A 107 3.77 0.65 0.39
C GLY A 107 3.28 2.03 0.87
N VAL A 108 3.21 2.25 2.18
CA VAL A 108 2.77 3.50 2.82
C VAL A 108 3.91 4.06 3.66
N GLY A 109 4.32 5.30 3.35
CA GLY A 109 5.41 5.99 4.03
C GLY A 109 4.92 6.85 5.19
N LYS A 110 5.59 6.69 6.33
CA LYS A 110 5.44 7.49 7.56
C LYS A 110 6.63 8.44 7.72
N VAL A 111 6.56 9.32 8.73
CA VAL A 111 7.71 10.16 9.10
C VAL A 111 8.92 9.29 9.44
N GLY A 112 10.08 9.61 8.87
CA GLY A 112 11.33 8.87 9.03
C GLY A 112 11.59 7.80 7.95
N ASP A 113 10.60 7.50 7.11
CA ASP A 113 10.78 6.56 6.02
C ASP A 113 11.46 7.22 4.81
N ARG A 114 12.24 6.41 4.09
CA ARG A 114 12.86 6.80 2.83
C ARG A 114 11.88 6.58 1.68
N VAL A 115 11.91 7.49 0.71
CA VAL A 115 11.14 7.41 -0.53
C VAL A 115 12.00 7.76 -1.73
N LEU A 116 11.68 7.18 -2.89
CA LEU A 116 12.25 7.56 -4.17
C LEU A 116 11.33 8.57 -4.84
N LEU A 117 11.90 9.71 -5.24
CA LEU A 117 11.18 10.86 -5.73
C LEU A 117 11.60 11.21 -7.16
N ALA A 118 10.62 11.56 -7.99
CA ALA A 118 10.83 12.13 -9.30
C ALA A 118 10.81 13.66 -9.21
N ILE A 119 11.95 14.31 -9.42
CA ILE A 119 12.07 15.77 -9.47
C ILE A 119 12.81 16.16 -10.74
N LYS A 120 12.24 17.09 -11.53
CA LYS A 120 12.86 17.63 -12.76
C LYS A 120 13.35 16.54 -13.73
N GLY A 121 12.60 15.45 -13.86
CA GLY A 121 12.97 14.30 -14.69
C GLY A 121 14.06 13.40 -14.11
N GLN A 122 14.58 13.69 -12.92
CA GLN A 122 15.59 12.90 -12.23
C GLN A 122 14.98 12.09 -11.08
N LYS A 123 15.61 10.94 -10.79
CA LYS A 123 15.34 10.14 -9.59
C LYS A 123 16.26 10.57 -8.45
N LYS A 124 15.69 10.93 -7.30
CA LYS A 124 16.44 11.23 -6.07
C LYS A 124 15.76 10.58 -4.87
N LYS A 125 16.55 10.14 -3.90
CA LYS A 125 16.00 9.66 -2.63
C LYS A 125 15.58 10.86 -1.79
N ALA A 126 14.60 10.67 -0.93
CA ALA A 126 14.13 11.67 -0.01
C ALA A 126 13.70 11.02 1.32
N LEU A 127 13.79 11.78 2.39
CA LEU A 127 13.28 11.42 3.72
C LEU A 127 11.95 12.13 3.95
N ILE A 128 10.96 11.41 4.46
CA ILE A 128 9.69 12.01 4.90
C ILE A 128 9.90 12.68 6.26
N VAL A 129 9.67 13.98 6.30
CA VAL A 129 9.77 14.79 7.54
C VAL A 129 8.39 15.05 8.13
N GLY A 130 7.36 15.19 7.30
CA GLY A 130 6.00 15.45 7.75
C GLY A 130 4.97 14.98 6.73
N HIS A 131 3.81 14.57 7.22
CA HIS A 131 2.70 14.12 6.38
C HIS A 131 1.36 14.61 6.91
N LYS A 132 0.35 14.62 6.03
CA LYS A 132 -1.01 15.07 6.35
C LYS A 132 -1.85 14.03 7.11
N MET A 133 -1.51 12.74 7.00
CA MET A 133 -2.24 11.70 7.71
C MET A 133 -2.11 11.90 9.24
N PRO A 134 -3.19 11.73 10.00
CA PRO A 134 -3.11 11.75 11.46
C PRO A 134 -2.24 10.57 11.93
N GLY A 135 -1.26 10.87 12.78
CA GLY A 135 -0.37 9.89 13.39
C GLY A 135 -0.88 9.42 14.76
N PRO A 136 -0.03 8.69 15.51
CA PRO A 136 -0.33 8.36 16.91
C PRO A 136 -0.45 9.62 17.78
N THR A 137 -1.01 9.48 18.98
CA THR A 137 -1.14 10.56 19.95
C THR A 137 0.21 11.20 20.23
N MET A 138 0.21 12.51 20.52
CA MET A 138 1.43 13.30 20.76
C MET A 138 2.39 13.40 19.56
N THR A 139 1.95 13.11 18.33
CA THR A 139 2.70 13.44 17.10
C THR A 139 2.20 14.73 16.47
N PRO A 140 3.09 15.59 15.93
CA PRO A 140 2.65 16.73 15.14
C PRO A 140 2.07 16.27 13.80
N ARG A 141 0.92 16.87 13.44
CA ARG A 141 0.31 16.74 12.13
C ARG A 141 0.64 17.96 11.30
N PHE A 142 1.11 17.75 10.08
CA PHE A 142 1.42 18.84 9.15
C PHE A 142 0.33 18.98 8.09
N ASP A 143 0.08 20.19 7.59
CA ASP A 143 -0.92 20.38 6.53
C ASP A 143 -0.44 19.89 5.15
N SER A 144 0.89 19.87 4.97
CA SER A 144 1.56 19.50 3.72
C SER A 144 2.47 18.29 3.91
N ASN A 145 2.60 17.50 2.84
CA ASN A 145 3.54 16.38 2.79
C ASN A 145 4.94 16.92 2.53
N ASN A 146 5.75 16.95 3.57
CA ASN A 146 7.06 17.58 3.60
C ASN A 146 8.16 16.51 3.47
N VAL A 147 9.05 16.70 2.51
CA VAL A 147 10.19 15.83 2.26
C VAL A 147 11.50 16.62 2.15
N VAL A 148 12.60 15.97 2.53
CA VAL A 148 13.96 16.50 2.39
C VAL A 148 14.75 15.56 1.48
N LEU A 149 15.50 16.09 0.53
CA LEU A 149 16.28 15.27 -0.40
C LEU A 149 17.50 14.70 0.29
N ILE A 150 17.73 13.41 0.06
CA ILE A 150 18.89 12.68 0.57
C ILE A 150 19.61 12.00 -0.59
N GLU A 151 20.90 11.86 -0.44
CA GLU A 151 21.73 11.04 -1.32
C GLU A 151 21.65 9.57 -0.92
N ASP A 152 22.24 8.71 -1.75
CA ASP A 152 22.32 7.27 -1.47
C ASP A 152 23.11 6.98 -0.18
N ASN A 153 24.03 7.87 0.18
CA ASN A 153 24.88 7.81 1.38
C ASN A 153 24.17 8.27 2.67
N GLY A 154 22.90 8.72 2.59
CA GLY A 154 22.16 9.26 3.74
C GLY A 154 22.47 10.72 4.07
N ASN A 155 23.38 11.36 3.34
CA ASN A 155 23.65 12.80 3.47
C ASN A 155 22.49 13.63 2.89
N PRO A 156 22.08 14.73 3.54
CA PRO A 156 21.11 15.65 2.95
C PRO A 156 21.73 16.39 1.76
N THR A 157 20.97 16.58 0.69
CA THR A 157 21.41 17.35 -0.49
C THR A 157 21.39 18.86 -0.23
N GLY A 158 20.48 19.31 0.64
CA GLY A 158 20.38 20.72 1.03
C GLY A 158 21.15 21.03 2.31
N THR A 159 21.54 22.30 2.46
CA THR A 159 22.28 22.84 3.61
C THR A 159 21.36 23.37 4.71
N ARG A 160 20.09 23.68 4.41
CA ARG A 160 19.13 24.26 5.37
C ARG A 160 17.71 23.77 5.13
N ILE A 161 17.03 23.37 6.21
CA ILE A 161 15.61 22.99 6.20
C ILE A 161 14.77 24.18 6.65
N LYS A 162 13.77 24.56 5.86
CA LYS A 162 12.94 25.77 6.08
C LYS A 162 11.78 25.55 7.07
N VAL A 163 11.28 24.33 7.20
CA VAL A 163 10.13 23.99 8.07
C VAL A 163 10.56 23.35 9.38
N PRO A 164 9.71 23.39 10.41
CA PRO A 164 9.94 22.61 11.63
C PRO A 164 9.99 21.10 11.36
N VAL A 165 10.88 20.42 12.07
CA VAL A 165 11.11 18.98 12.00
C VAL A 165 10.56 18.32 13.27
N PRO A 166 9.82 17.20 13.19
CA PRO A 166 9.30 16.54 14.37
C PRO A 166 10.42 15.97 15.26
N THR A 167 10.30 16.15 16.57
CA THR A 167 11.25 15.63 17.58
C THR A 167 11.43 14.12 17.54
N HIS A 168 10.43 13.38 17.06
CA HIS A 168 10.47 11.92 16.95
C HIS A 168 11.60 11.40 16.05
N LEU A 169 12.07 12.19 15.09
CA LEU A 169 13.20 11.83 14.25
C LEU A 169 14.52 11.73 15.02
N ARG A 170 14.64 12.36 16.20
CA ARG A 170 15.81 12.26 17.07
C ARG A 170 16.01 10.86 17.66
N LYS A 171 14.96 10.03 17.72
CA LYS A 171 15.12 8.63 18.17
C LYS A 171 15.94 7.80 17.17
N MET A 172 16.07 8.26 15.92
CA MET A 172 16.77 7.60 14.82
C MET A 172 18.07 8.35 14.46
N GLU A 173 18.74 8.94 15.46
CA GLU A 173 19.85 9.88 15.26
C GLU A 173 21.05 9.29 14.51
N GLY A 174 21.25 7.96 14.51
CA GLY A 174 22.37 7.32 13.82
C GLY A 174 22.35 7.50 12.29
N ASP A 175 21.22 7.24 11.64
CA ASP A 175 21.14 7.25 10.18
C ASP A 175 21.02 8.67 9.58
N TYR A 176 20.56 9.63 10.38
CA TYR A 176 20.18 10.98 9.91
C TYR A 176 20.80 12.10 10.72
N SER A 177 21.92 11.87 11.41
CA SER A 177 22.55 12.85 12.31
C SER A 177 22.82 14.17 11.61
N LYS A 178 23.34 14.13 10.38
CA LYS A 178 23.63 15.32 9.58
C LYS A 178 22.37 16.11 9.20
N LEU A 179 21.26 15.41 8.99
CA LEU A 179 19.97 16.02 8.64
C LEU A 179 19.36 16.72 9.87
N LEU A 180 19.47 16.10 11.04
CA LEU A 180 19.04 16.68 12.32
C LEU A 180 19.91 17.90 12.72
N ALA A 181 21.22 17.86 12.45
CA ALA A 181 22.12 18.98 12.72
C ALA A 181 21.79 20.24 11.90
N ILE A 182 21.20 20.07 10.71
CA ILE A 182 20.81 21.18 9.82
C ILE A 182 19.43 21.77 10.19
N ALA A 183 18.60 21.01 10.90
CA ALA A 183 17.26 21.44 11.26
C ALA A 183 17.28 22.56 12.31
N GLN A 184 16.54 23.65 12.04
CA GLN A 184 16.55 24.83 12.90
C GLN A 184 15.48 24.84 13.98
N LYS A 185 14.29 24.29 13.68
CA LYS A 185 13.12 24.32 14.55
C LYS A 185 12.61 22.90 14.73
N PHE A 186 12.24 22.56 15.96
CA PHE A 186 11.67 21.26 16.31
C PHE A 186 10.27 21.43 16.91
N VAL A 187 9.39 20.48 16.62
CA VAL A 187 8.01 20.41 17.13
C VAL A 187 7.73 19.00 17.66
#